data_AF-A0A8H4A9E4-F1
#
_entry.id   AF-A0A8H4A9E4-F1
#
_cell.length_a   1.000
_cell.length_b   1.000
_cell.length_c   1.000
_cell.angle_alpha   90.00
_cell.angle_beta   90.00
_cell.angle_gamma   90.00
#
_symmetry.space_group_name_H-M   'P 1'
#
loop_
_entity.id
_entity.type
_entity.pdbx_description
1 polymer ?
#
loop_
_entity_poly.entity_id
_entity_poly.type
_entity_poly.pdbx_seq_one_letter_code
_entity_poly.pdbx_strand_id
1 'polypeptide(L)'
;MDLQATEKLQPCYNILMTQACGIKLNIRISKKSNIYIFFLCQFNDAFEGVRSVNNVQEAKLKSNLNKQNIAENIGDLKKKLERSSSDHAFELLERLNSLPIKDLKWNDPLASQVISDKSKLVQNLDETSEKSFMEPFNKMQVRVPSNIRNICTNFVESFHDDDMESLPRKLSHDNSWKENKATLANVVKDILGSLKSIWMNPAFYAEFARDQSEGTYVTDVIVPLIRATLNQLPIKKYAFLSSAERQSLASADRRGRGKQPDIMFLEMCREKIYELMYIECSRLICTDRKKKDDEVKLWREMNDGMRYVYKSCRPVRNEFGILGIQVAGDMMHLNILIKDDDDIHRLFHLRSVKIPVRPCNEKEDVLQFVEALLLLRNIMIVNISLLFHSSGIRSERLKKRSSSSNITVTTPEHPSMDEE
;
A
#
# COMPACT_ATOMS: atom_id res chain seq x y z
N MET A 1 -29.89 1.75 18.15
CA MET A 1 -29.21 2.82 18.90
C MET A 1 -29.91 4.07 18.47
N ASP A 2 -30.49 4.78 19.42
CA ASP A 2 -31.32 5.96 19.18
C ASP A 2 -30.69 6.85 18.11
N LEU A 3 -31.51 7.39 17.21
CA LEU A 3 -31.09 8.56 16.43
C LEU A 3 -30.41 9.59 17.36
N GLN A 4 -30.92 9.72 18.60
CA GLN A 4 -30.35 10.54 19.66
C GLN A 4 -29.03 10.03 20.28
N ALA A 5 -28.72 8.72 20.28
CA ALA A 5 -27.43 8.20 20.73
C ALA A 5 -26.34 8.47 19.69
N THR A 6 -26.73 8.46 18.41
CA THR A 6 -25.85 8.79 17.27
C THR A 6 -25.55 10.28 17.22
N GLU A 7 -26.52 11.15 17.50
CA GLU A 7 -26.29 12.59 17.72
C GLU A 7 -25.52 12.88 19.03
N LYS A 8 -25.62 12.04 20.06
CA LYS A 8 -24.82 12.15 21.29
C LYS A 8 -23.40 11.60 21.15
N LEU A 9 -23.18 10.63 20.25
CA LEU A 9 -21.88 10.04 19.95
C LEU A 9 -21.14 10.79 18.84
N GLN A 10 -21.82 11.55 17.98
CA GLN A 10 -21.18 12.38 16.96
C GLN A 10 -20.23 13.43 17.57
N PRO A 11 -20.58 14.12 18.68
CA PRO A 11 -19.65 14.92 19.45
C PRO A 11 -18.51 14.10 20.03
N CYS A 12 -18.77 12.89 20.55
CA CYS A 12 -17.72 12.00 21.05
C CYS A 12 -16.79 11.51 19.95
N TYR A 13 -17.28 11.20 18.74
CA TYR A 13 -16.51 10.86 17.54
C TYR A 13 -15.70 12.05 17.08
N ASN A 14 -16.28 13.25 17.06
CA ASN A 14 -15.57 14.47 16.75
C ASN A 14 -14.49 14.76 17.81
N ILE A 15 -14.76 14.53 19.09
CA ILE A 15 -13.78 14.65 20.19
C ILE A 15 -12.71 13.56 20.07
N LEU A 16 -13.06 12.31 19.74
CA LEU A 16 -12.11 11.20 19.52
C LEU A 16 -11.24 11.48 18.29
N MET A 17 -11.81 11.98 17.21
CA MET A 17 -11.09 12.37 15.99
C MET A 17 -10.22 13.61 16.23
N THR A 18 -10.66 14.52 17.09
CA THR A 18 -9.88 15.71 17.49
C THR A 18 -8.76 15.34 18.47
N GLN A 19 -9.00 14.44 19.43
CA GLN A 19 -8.00 13.88 20.33
C GLN A 19 -7.05 12.93 19.61
N ALA A 20 -7.51 12.14 18.64
CA ALA A 20 -6.70 11.31 17.76
C ALA A 20 -5.81 12.18 16.85
N CYS A 21 -6.37 13.25 16.28
CA CYS A 21 -5.58 14.27 15.58
C CYS A 21 -4.60 14.96 16.54
N GLY A 22 -4.99 15.21 17.79
CA GLY A 22 -4.15 15.81 18.83
C GLY A 22 -3.03 14.89 19.33
N ILE A 23 -3.27 13.58 19.46
CA ILE A 23 -2.27 12.54 19.76
C ILE A 23 -1.34 12.37 18.57
N LYS A 24 -1.87 12.35 17.34
CA LYS A 24 -1.10 12.40 16.09
C LYS A 24 -0.25 13.68 15.97
N LEU A 25 -0.69 14.77 16.61
CA LEU A 25 0.06 16.03 16.74
C LEU A 25 1.11 15.98 17.87
N ASN A 26 0.80 15.40 19.04
CA ASN A 26 1.68 15.32 20.20
C ASN A 26 2.78 14.26 20.04
N ILE A 27 2.50 13.13 19.38
CA ILE A 27 3.52 12.16 18.93
C ILE A 27 4.46 12.81 17.91
N ARG A 28 3.95 13.77 17.12
CA ARG A 28 4.76 14.62 16.22
C ARG A 28 5.67 15.59 16.97
N ILE A 29 5.35 15.92 18.22
CA ILE A 29 6.11 16.85 19.08
C ILE A 29 7.15 16.11 19.93
N SER A 30 6.90 14.87 20.38
CA SER A 30 7.88 14.07 21.13
C SER A 30 8.91 13.40 20.21
N LYS A 31 9.95 14.14 19.85
CA LYS A 31 11.14 13.57 19.19
C LYS A 31 11.94 12.73 20.18
N LYS A 32 11.83 11.39 20.12
CA LYS A 32 12.92 10.40 20.34
C LYS A 32 12.35 8.96 20.36
N SER A 33 12.99 8.07 19.58
CA SER A 33 12.88 6.59 19.51
C SER A 33 11.97 5.95 18.43
N ASN A 34 12.51 4.89 17.79
CA ASN A 34 11.94 4.15 16.64
C ASN A 34 10.66 3.35 16.97
N ILE A 35 10.38 3.09 18.25
CA ILE A 35 9.13 2.44 18.70
C ILE A 35 7.89 3.28 18.36
N TYR A 36 8.03 4.61 18.27
CA TYR A 36 6.91 5.52 17.96
C TYR A 36 6.50 5.53 16.48
N ILE A 37 7.39 5.16 15.55
CA ILE A 37 7.07 5.09 14.11
C ILE A 37 6.23 3.84 13.81
N PHE A 38 6.54 2.72 14.46
CA PHE A 38 5.74 1.49 14.36
C PHE A 38 4.34 1.68 14.95
N PHE A 39 4.23 2.38 16.09
CA PHE A 39 2.94 2.82 16.66
C PHE A 39 2.15 3.74 15.72
N LEU A 40 2.82 4.58 14.91
CA LEU A 40 2.20 5.47 13.94
C LEU A 40 1.61 4.72 12.74
N CYS A 41 2.25 3.64 12.27
CA CYS A 41 1.69 2.76 11.24
C CYS A 41 0.47 2.00 11.76
N GLN A 42 0.57 1.38 12.94
CA GLN A 42 -0.60 0.70 13.56
C GLN A 42 -1.74 1.69 13.87
N PHE A 43 -1.43 2.94 14.24
CA PHE A 43 -2.44 3.98 14.43
C PHE A 43 -3.08 4.42 13.12
N ASN A 44 -2.33 4.49 12.01
CA ASN A 44 -2.89 4.82 10.70
C ASN A 44 -3.76 3.68 10.16
N ASP A 45 -3.38 2.42 10.38
CA ASP A 45 -4.17 1.24 10.02
C ASP A 45 -5.46 1.18 10.86
N ALA A 46 -5.37 1.47 12.17
CA ALA A 46 -6.54 1.60 13.03
C ALA A 46 -7.44 2.79 12.64
N PHE A 47 -6.85 3.92 12.23
CA PHE A 47 -7.56 5.12 11.79
C PHE A 47 -8.28 4.93 10.46
N GLU A 48 -7.63 4.30 9.48
CA GLU A 48 -8.27 3.91 8.22
C GLU A 48 -9.31 2.80 8.45
N GLY A 49 -9.12 1.93 9.45
CA GLY A 49 -10.17 1.05 9.97
C GLY A 49 -11.41 1.82 10.44
N VAL A 50 -11.24 2.87 11.26
CA VAL A 50 -12.35 3.75 11.71
C VAL A 50 -12.99 4.53 10.54
N ARG A 51 -12.20 4.90 9.54
CA ARG A 51 -12.70 5.59 8.32
C ARG A 51 -13.48 4.64 7.41
N SER A 52 -13.03 3.40 7.30
CA SER A 52 -13.73 2.30 6.63
C SER A 52 -15.07 2.01 7.31
N VAL A 53 -15.14 2.09 8.64
CA VAL A 53 -16.41 2.02 9.40
C VAL A 53 -17.38 3.15 9.01
N ASN A 54 -16.88 4.34 8.67
CA ASN A 54 -17.70 5.45 8.17
C ASN A 54 -18.17 5.22 6.72
N ASN A 55 -17.36 4.59 5.86
CA ASN A 55 -17.79 4.15 4.53
C ASN A 55 -18.79 2.98 4.61
N VAL A 56 -18.69 2.10 5.60
CA VAL A 56 -19.76 1.13 5.94
C VAL A 56 -21.03 1.86 6.41
N GLN A 57 -20.89 3.04 7.01
CA GLN A 57 -22.00 3.92 7.38
C GLN A 57 -22.70 4.53 6.16
N GLU A 58 -21.96 4.83 5.09
CA GLU A 58 -22.54 5.18 3.78
C GLU A 58 -23.16 3.96 3.08
N ALA A 59 -22.59 2.75 3.23
CA ALA A 59 -23.24 1.52 2.75
C ALA A 59 -24.56 1.22 3.48
N LYS A 60 -24.77 1.72 4.71
CA LYS A 60 -26.08 1.70 5.41
C LYS A 60 -27.14 2.63 4.77
N LEU A 61 -26.78 3.44 3.77
CA LEU A 61 -27.74 4.18 2.93
C LEU A 61 -28.32 3.33 1.78
N LYS A 62 -27.73 2.16 1.46
CA LYS A 62 -28.53 1.07 0.88
C LYS A 62 -29.47 0.63 2.01
N SER A 63 -30.78 0.72 1.80
CA SER A 63 -31.76 0.52 2.87
C SER A 63 -31.46 -0.78 3.62
N ASN A 64 -31.11 -0.66 4.91
CA ASN A 64 -31.00 -1.79 5.82
C ASN A 64 -32.25 -2.68 5.68
N LEU A 65 -32.11 -3.99 5.87
CA LEU A 65 -33.25 -4.91 5.91
C LEU A 65 -34.34 -4.32 6.79
N ASN A 66 -35.51 -4.06 6.18
CA ASN A 66 -36.63 -3.50 6.91
C ASN A 66 -37.30 -4.62 7.74
N LYS A 67 -38.20 -4.26 8.66
CA LYS A 67 -38.86 -5.23 9.55
C LYS A 67 -39.63 -6.32 8.80
N GLN A 68 -40.18 -6.00 7.63
CA GLN A 68 -40.88 -6.97 6.79
C GLN A 68 -39.90 -8.00 6.22
N ASN A 69 -38.77 -7.57 5.67
CA ASN A 69 -37.74 -8.49 5.15
C ASN A 69 -37.16 -9.39 6.26
N ILE A 70 -36.98 -8.84 7.47
CA ILE A 70 -36.54 -9.64 8.62
C ILE A 70 -37.60 -10.69 8.99
N ALA A 71 -38.88 -10.32 9.02
CA ALA A 71 -39.96 -11.26 9.33
C ALA A 71 -40.08 -12.37 8.27
N GLU A 72 -39.98 -12.02 6.98
CA GLU A 72 -39.93 -12.95 5.86
C GLU A 72 -38.75 -13.93 6.00
N ASN A 73 -37.55 -13.41 6.28
CA ASN A 73 -36.36 -14.21 6.48
C ASN A 73 -36.49 -15.21 7.65
N ILE A 74 -37.03 -14.77 8.78
CA ILE A 74 -37.26 -15.68 9.93
C ILE A 74 -38.33 -16.71 9.60
N GLY A 75 -39.40 -16.33 8.91
CA GLY A 75 -40.43 -17.26 8.46
C GLY A 75 -39.86 -18.35 7.56
N ASP A 76 -38.98 -17.98 6.63
CA ASP A 76 -38.30 -18.93 5.76
C ASP A 76 -37.31 -19.84 6.51
N LEU A 77 -36.57 -19.29 7.46
CA LEU A 77 -35.65 -20.07 8.30
C LEU A 77 -36.41 -21.12 9.13
N LYS A 78 -37.55 -20.76 9.72
CA LYS A 78 -38.43 -21.70 10.45
C LYS A 78 -38.89 -22.85 9.56
N LYS A 79 -39.42 -22.55 8.37
CA LYS A 79 -39.84 -23.56 7.38
C LYS A 79 -38.70 -24.49 6.97
N LYS A 80 -37.46 -23.99 6.90
CA LYS A 80 -36.28 -24.81 6.59
C LYS A 80 -35.94 -25.75 7.75
N LEU A 81 -36.00 -25.27 9.00
CA LEU A 81 -35.76 -26.09 10.19
C LEU A 81 -36.85 -27.16 10.40
N GLU A 82 -38.12 -26.84 10.16
CA GLU A 82 -39.25 -27.79 10.22
C GLU A 82 -39.08 -28.99 9.28
N ARG A 83 -38.38 -28.80 8.16
CA ARG A 83 -38.14 -29.84 7.16
C ARG A 83 -36.82 -30.58 7.35
N SER A 84 -35.99 -30.13 8.29
CA SER A 84 -34.68 -30.72 8.52
C SER A 84 -34.80 -31.96 9.40
N SER A 85 -34.03 -33.00 9.07
CA SER A 85 -33.92 -34.23 9.88
C SER A 85 -32.71 -34.20 10.82
N SER A 86 -31.99 -33.08 10.93
CA SER A 86 -30.82 -32.96 11.80
C SER A 86 -31.22 -32.87 13.27
N ASP A 87 -30.44 -33.47 14.16
CA ASP A 87 -30.75 -33.54 15.60
C ASP A 87 -30.91 -32.15 16.24
N HIS A 88 -30.14 -31.17 15.77
CA HIS A 88 -30.20 -29.79 16.26
C HIS A 88 -31.38 -28.96 15.72
N ALA A 89 -32.08 -29.43 14.68
CA ALA A 89 -33.06 -28.62 13.97
C ALA A 89 -34.32 -28.35 14.81
N PHE A 90 -34.77 -29.36 15.56
CA PHE A 90 -35.94 -29.24 16.43
C PHE A 90 -35.69 -28.21 17.54
N GLU A 91 -34.57 -28.33 18.26
CA GLU A 91 -34.25 -27.44 19.37
C GLU A 91 -34.01 -25.99 18.88
N LEU A 92 -33.35 -25.81 17.73
CA LEU A 92 -33.23 -24.49 17.10
C LEU A 92 -34.58 -23.91 16.70
N LEU A 93 -35.53 -24.73 16.22
CA LEU A 93 -36.87 -24.27 15.86
C LEU A 93 -37.67 -23.84 17.09
N GLU A 94 -37.64 -24.60 18.18
CA GLU A 94 -38.29 -24.21 19.45
C GLU A 94 -37.74 -22.87 19.96
N ARG A 95 -36.42 -22.73 19.94
CA ARG A 95 -35.75 -21.50 20.35
C ARG A 95 -36.05 -20.34 19.40
N LEU A 96 -36.16 -20.59 18.10
CA LEU A 96 -36.54 -19.58 17.10
C LEU A 96 -38.01 -19.17 17.20
N ASN A 97 -38.88 -20.06 17.68
CA ASN A 97 -40.29 -19.78 17.94
C ASN A 97 -40.52 -18.92 19.18
N SER A 98 -39.68 -19.09 20.20
CA SER A 98 -39.68 -18.24 21.40
C SER A 98 -38.97 -16.90 21.21
N LEU A 99 -38.25 -16.70 20.09
CA LEU A 99 -37.54 -15.46 19.81
C LEU A 99 -38.52 -14.31 19.43
N PRO A 100 -38.41 -13.14 20.08
CA PRO A 100 -39.19 -11.98 19.69
C PRO A 100 -38.63 -11.35 18.40
N ILE A 101 -39.19 -11.73 17.25
CA ILE A 101 -38.77 -11.26 15.91
C ILE A 101 -38.71 -9.74 15.82
N LYS A 102 -39.60 -9.04 16.53
CA LYS A 102 -39.63 -7.57 16.61
C LYS A 102 -38.34 -6.95 17.15
N ASP A 103 -37.53 -7.70 17.88
CA ASP A 103 -36.30 -7.23 18.53
C ASP A 103 -35.04 -7.49 17.68
N LEU A 104 -35.17 -8.27 16.58
CA LEU A 104 -34.08 -8.52 15.64
C LEU A 104 -33.75 -7.27 14.82
N LYS A 105 -32.46 -7.05 14.61
CA LYS A 105 -31.90 -5.93 13.84
C LYS A 105 -31.22 -6.45 12.59
N TRP A 106 -31.13 -5.60 11.56
CA TRP A 106 -30.51 -5.95 10.28
C TRP A 106 -29.07 -6.48 10.37
N ASN A 107 -28.34 -6.12 11.44
CA ASN A 107 -26.96 -6.54 11.68
C ASN A 107 -26.84 -7.82 12.53
N ASP A 108 -27.96 -8.43 12.90
CA ASP A 108 -27.99 -9.78 13.46
C ASP A 108 -27.95 -10.79 12.30
N PRO A 109 -27.04 -11.79 12.30
CA PRO A 109 -27.00 -12.83 11.27
C PRO A 109 -28.36 -13.49 11.02
N LEU A 110 -29.17 -13.68 12.07
CA LEU A 110 -30.50 -14.31 11.96
C LEU A 110 -31.46 -13.49 11.09
N ALA A 111 -31.31 -12.16 11.09
CA ALA A 111 -32.11 -11.27 10.25
C ALA A 111 -31.88 -11.52 8.75
N SER A 112 -30.79 -12.21 8.40
CA SER A 112 -30.43 -12.63 7.04
C SER A 112 -30.44 -14.16 6.87
N GLN A 113 -31.20 -14.88 7.69
CA GLN A 113 -31.33 -16.35 7.67
C GLN A 113 -30.04 -17.12 8.05
N VAL A 114 -29.07 -16.48 8.73
CA VAL A 114 -27.81 -17.10 9.11
C VAL A 114 -27.80 -17.42 10.61
N ILE A 115 -27.52 -18.66 10.99
CA ILE A 115 -27.33 -19.08 12.39
C ILE A 115 -25.83 -19.13 12.69
N SER A 116 -25.37 -18.38 13.69
CA SER A 116 -23.97 -18.39 14.14
C SER A 116 -23.80 -19.31 15.34
N ASP A 117 -22.71 -20.07 15.33
CA ASP A 117 -22.16 -20.84 16.47
C ASP A 117 -21.98 -20.00 17.74
N LYS A 118 -21.72 -18.70 17.58
CA LYS A 118 -21.56 -17.75 18.70
C LYS A 118 -22.88 -17.17 19.21
N SER A 119 -24.01 -17.50 18.59
CA SER A 119 -25.30 -16.99 19.01
C SER A 119 -25.81 -17.72 20.26
N LYS A 120 -26.64 -17.04 21.06
CA LYS A 120 -27.31 -17.66 22.21
C LYS A 120 -28.26 -18.80 21.81
N LEU A 121 -28.68 -18.85 20.55
CA LEU A 121 -29.46 -19.97 20.02
C LEU A 121 -28.65 -21.26 20.04
N VAL A 122 -27.37 -21.19 19.65
CA VAL A 122 -26.48 -22.36 19.55
C VAL A 122 -25.81 -22.67 20.88
N GLN A 123 -25.30 -21.66 21.60
CA GLN A 123 -24.61 -21.86 22.89
C GLN A 123 -25.46 -22.49 23.99
N ASN A 124 -26.78 -22.39 23.86
CA ASN A 124 -27.70 -22.95 24.83
C ASN A 124 -28.27 -24.31 24.39
N LEU A 125 -27.88 -24.83 23.22
CA LEU A 125 -28.31 -26.15 22.78
C LEU A 125 -27.89 -27.23 23.78
N ASP A 126 -28.61 -28.33 23.81
CA ASP A 126 -28.14 -29.51 24.53
C ASP A 126 -26.86 -30.07 23.87
N GLU A 127 -26.08 -30.85 24.61
CA GLU A 127 -24.77 -31.35 24.14
C GLU A 127 -24.87 -32.17 22.84
N THR A 128 -25.98 -32.88 22.60
CA THR A 128 -26.20 -33.68 21.38
C THR A 128 -26.51 -32.77 20.21
N SER A 129 -27.43 -31.83 20.40
CA SER A 129 -27.77 -30.81 19.40
C SER A 129 -26.59 -29.91 19.07
N GLU A 130 -25.79 -29.50 20.06
CA GLU A 130 -24.57 -28.72 19.84
C GLU A 130 -23.56 -29.52 19.01
N LYS A 131 -23.30 -30.79 19.36
CA LYS A 131 -22.40 -31.67 18.58
C LYS A 131 -22.88 -31.85 17.14
N SER A 132 -24.19 -32.03 16.95
CA SER A 132 -24.82 -32.15 15.63
C SER A 132 -24.67 -30.85 14.82
N PHE A 133 -24.89 -29.69 15.45
CA PHE A 133 -24.72 -28.38 14.82
C PHE A 133 -23.26 -28.11 14.44
N MET A 134 -22.31 -28.49 15.31
CA MET A 134 -20.87 -28.26 15.12
C MET A 134 -20.20 -29.33 14.26
N GLU A 135 -20.90 -30.39 13.84
CA GLU A 135 -20.34 -31.49 13.04
C GLU A 135 -19.66 -30.99 11.75
N PRO A 136 -20.25 -30.09 10.93
CA PRO A 136 -19.59 -29.59 9.73
C PRO A 136 -18.31 -28.81 10.04
N PHE A 137 -18.30 -28.03 11.12
CA PHE A 137 -17.12 -27.30 11.59
C PHE A 137 -16.01 -28.26 11.99
N ASN A 138 -16.34 -29.29 12.78
CA ASN A 138 -15.38 -30.32 13.21
C ASN A 138 -14.80 -31.10 12.02
N LYS A 139 -15.60 -31.36 10.98
CA LYS A 139 -15.14 -31.99 9.72
C LYS A 139 -14.21 -31.08 8.90
N MET A 140 -14.39 -29.76 8.95
CA MET A 140 -13.51 -28.78 8.28
C MET A 140 -12.25 -28.48 9.09
N GLN A 141 -12.24 -28.76 10.40
CA GLN A 141 -11.04 -28.61 11.22
C GLN A 141 -10.02 -29.71 10.92
N VAL A 142 -8.84 -29.30 10.44
CA VAL A 142 -7.72 -30.18 10.20
C VAL A 142 -6.58 -29.84 11.16
N ARG A 143 -5.97 -30.85 11.78
CA ARG A 143 -4.79 -30.65 12.62
C ARG A 143 -3.60 -30.27 11.75
N VAL A 144 -2.93 -29.17 12.09
CA VAL A 144 -1.71 -28.74 11.39
C VAL A 144 -0.61 -29.80 11.59
N PRO A 145 -0.01 -30.33 10.51
CA PRO A 145 1.10 -31.27 10.60
C PRO A 145 2.30 -30.71 11.39
N SER A 146 2.97 -31.54 12.19
CA SER A 146 4.05 -31.10 13.08
C SER A 146 5.25 -30.48 12.33
N ASN A 147 5.54 -30.95 11.11
CA ASN A 147 6.58 -30.38 10.26
C ASN A 147 6.30 -28.93 9.87
N ILE A 148 5.03 -28.54 9.68
CA ILE A 148 4.66 -27.14 9.35
C ILE A 148 4.96 -26.23 10.53
N ARG A 149 4.73 -26.69 11.77
CA ARG A 149 5.10 -25.94 12.98
C ARG A 149 6.59 -25.67 13.01
N ASN A 150 7.42 -26.68 12.75
CA ASN A 150 8.87 -26.52 12.73
C ASN A 150 9.33 -25.54 11.64
N ILE A 151 8.74 -25.61 10.44
CA ILE A 151 9.04 -24.66 9.35
C ILE A 151 8.73 -23.22 9.78
N CYS A 152 7.58 -22.99 10.42
CA CYS A 152 7.19 -21.65 10.88
C CYS A 152 8.10 -21.14 12.00
N THR A 153 8.43 -21.99 12.98
CA THR A 153 9.36 -21.64 14.05
C THR A 153 10.74 -21.29 13.48
N ASN A 154 11.27 -22.13 12.60
CA ASN A 154 12.55 -21.89 11.94
C ASN A 154 12.56 -20.57 11.15
N PHE A 155 11.47 -20.24 10.46
CA PHE A 155 11.35 -18.95 9.76
C PHE A 155 11.48 -17.76 10.72
N VAL A 156 10.76 -17.79 11.87
CA VAL A 156 10.82 -16.70 12.86
C VAL A 156 12.21 -16.61 13.50
N GLU A 157 12.80 -17.75 13.86
CA GLU A 157 14.11 -17.80 14.53
C GLU A 157 15.26 -17.41 13.60
N SER A 158 15.16 -17.70 12.29
CA SER A 158 16.16 -17.34 11.28
C SER A 158 15.94 -15.97 10.64
N PHE A 159 14.85 -15.27 10.96
CA PHE A 159 14.59 -13.94 10.45
C PHE A 159 15.46 -12.92 11.18
N HIS A 160 16.51 -12.46 10.50
CA HIS A 160 17.32 -11.33 10.94
C HIS A 160 16.97 -10.11 10.10
N ASP A 161 16.60 -9.02 10.76
CA ASP A 161 16.44 -7.70 10.13
C ASP A 161 17.83 -7.11 9.91
N ASP A 162 18.59 -7.70 8.99
CA ASP A 162 19.93 -7.23 8.66
C ASP A 162 19.86 -5.75 8.26
N ASP A 163 20.71 -4.93 8.88
CA ASP A 163 20.90 -3.55 8.47
C ASP A 163 21.50 -3.55 7.06
N MET A 164 20.62 -3.51 6.06
CA MET A 164 21.01 -3.33 4.65
C MET A 164 22.01 -2.18 4.57
N GLU A 165 23.21 -2.49 4.08
CA GLU A 165 24.29 -1.54 3.94
C GLU A 165 23.76 -0.27 3.26
N SER A 166 23.89 0.86 3.94
CA SER A 166 23.61 2.17 3.36
C SER A 166 24.34 2.28 2.02
N LEU A 167 23.72 2.77 0.95
CA LEU A 167 24.45 3.23 -0.24
C LEU A 167 25.54 4.23 0.19
N PRO A 168 26.82 3.84 0.34
CA PRO A 168 27.84 4.74 0.88
C PRO A 168 28.38 5.64 -0.22
N ARG A 169 28.20 5.24 -1.47
CA ARG A 169 28.75 5.87 -2.66
C ARG A 169 27.62 6.56 -3.44
N LYS A 170 27.88 7.82 -3.80
CA LYS A 170 27.09 8.57 -4.77
C LYS A 170 27.22 7.87 -6.14
N LEU A 171 26.09 7.45 -6.70
CA LEU A 171 25.98 6.88 -8.03
C LEU A 171 25.54 7.94 -9.04
N SER A 172 25.75 7.66 -10.33
CA SER A 172 25.29 8.45 -11.47
C SER A 172 24.85 7.53 -12.61
N HIS A 173 24.10 8.08 -13.55
CA HIS A 173 23.77 7.37 -14.78
C HIS A 173 24.95 7.45 -15.75
N ASP A 174 25.51 6.29 -16.12
CA ASP A 174 26.73 6.19 -16.96
C ASP A 174 26.62 5.02 -17.97
N ASN A 175 25.39 4.58 -18.24
CA ASN A 175 25.09 3.43 -19.10
C ASN A 175 25.69 2.08 -18.62
N SER A 176 25.92 1.94 -17.31
CA SER A 176 26.35 0.68 -16.68
C SER A 176 25.32 0.13 -15.69
N TRP A 177 25.37 -1.19 -15.48
CA TRP A 177 24.62 -1.88 -14.42
C TRP A 177 25.26 -1.63 -13.05
N LYS A 178 24.46 -1.21 -12.08
CA LYS A 178 24.92 -0.93 -10.70
C LYS A 178 25.03 -2.17 -9.82
N GLU A 179 24.52 -3.30 -10.29
CA GLU A 179 24.60 -4.59 -9.63
C GLU A 179 25.37 -5.58 -10.49
N ASN A 180 25.99 -6.56 -9.84
CA ASN A 180 26.75 -7.61 -10.52
C ASN A 180 25.81 -8.62 -11.21
N LYS A 181 26.39 -9.45 -12.10
CA LYS A 181 25.65 -10.45 -12.88
C LYS A 181 24.87 -11.46 -12.01
N ALA A 182 25.40 -11.85 -10.85
CA ALA A 182 24.75 -12.82 -9.97
C ALA A 182 23.50 -12.22 -9.30
N THR A 183 23.60 -10.98 -8.81
CA THR A 183 22.45 -10.24 -8.27
C THR A 183 21.37 -10.04 -9.33
N LEU A 184 21.74 -9.56 -10.52
CA LEU A 184 20.80 -9.40 -11.63
C LEU A 184 20.13 -10.73 -12.01
N ALA A 185 20.88 -11.83 -12.07
CA ALA A 185 20.33 -13.15 -12.36
C ALA A 185 19.32 -13.63 -11.30
N ASN A 186 19.54 -13.31 -10.02
CA ASN A 186 18.59 -13.62 -8.95
C ASN A 186 17.31 -12.78 -9.09
N VAL A 187 17.42 -11.48 -9.37
CA VAL A 187 16.25 -10.63 -9.65
C VAL A 187 15.45 -11.16 -10.84
N VAL A 188 16.14 -11.59 -11.91
CA VAL A 188 15.47 -12.21 -13.07
C VAL A 188 14.73 -13.48 -12.67
N LYS A 189 15.30 -14.34 -11.81
CA LYS A 189 14.59 -15.53 -11.30
C LYS A 189 13.33 -15.16 -10.54
N ASP A 190 13.37 -14.12 -9.69
CA ASP A 190 12.20 -13.64 -8.95
C ASP A 190 11.11 -13.11 -9.90
N ILE A 191 11.50 -12.34 -10.93
CA ILE A 191 10.58 -11.83 -11.96
C ILE A 191 9.93 -12.98 -12.73
N LEU A 192 10.74 -13.94 -13.21
CA LEU A 192 10.24 -15.10 -13.96
C LEU A 192 9.39 -16.03 -13.07
N GLY A 193 9.71 -16.16 -11.78
CA GLY A 193 8.88 -16.88 -10.82
C GLY A 193 7.50 -16.23 -10.65
N SER A 194 7.46 -14.90 -10.56
CA SER A 194 6.20 -14.15 -10.54
C SER A 194 5.42 -14.31 -11.84
N LEU A 195 6.10 -14.26 -12.99
CA LEU A 195 5.50 -14.46 -14.30
C LEU A 195 4.91 -15.86 -14.46
N LYS A 196 5.60 -16.89 -13.96
CA LYS A 196 5.10 -18.26 -13.93
C LYS A 196 3.77 -18.37 -13.17
N SER A 197 3.68 -17.74 -12.00
CA SER A 197 2.44 -17.70 -11.22
C SER A 197 1.32 -16.98 -11.97
N ILE A 198 1.63 -15.87 -12.66
CA ILE A 198 0.68 -15.13 -13.51
C ILE A 198 0.17 -16.01 -14.66
N TRP A 199 1.05 -16.74 -15.34
CA TRP A 199 0.66 -17.63 -16.43
C TRP A 199 -0.22 -18.79 -15.98
N MET A 200 -0.11 -19.22 -14.73
CA MET A 200 -0.96 -20.25 -14.13
C MET A 200 -2.30 -19.72 -13.64
N ASN A 201 -2.55 -18.41 -13.67
CA ASN A 201 -3.80 -17.81 -13.21
C ASN A 201 -4.87 -17.83 -14.33
N PRO A 202 -5.97 -18.60 -14.18
CA PRO A 202 -7.01 -18.67 -15.21
C PRO A 202 -7.70 -17.34 -15.49
N ALA A 203 -7.68 -16.39 -14.55
CA ALA A 203 -8.30 -15.07 -14.73
C ALA A 203 -7.80 -14.34 -15.99
N PHE A 204 -6.58 -14.62 -16.44
CA PHE A 204 -5.99 -13.98 -17.61
C PHE A 204 -6.06 -14.85 -18.87
N TYR A 205 -6.71 -16.01 -18.84
CA TYR A 205 -6.97 -16.80 -20.05
C TYR A 205 -7.90 -16.04 -21.01
N ALA A 206 -7.87 -16.41 -22.30
CA ALA A 206 -8.60 -15.68 -23.34
C ALA A 206 -10.12 -15.57 -23.07
N GLU A 207 -10.68 -16.59 -22.42
CA GLU A 207 -12.09 -16.65 -22.01
C GLU A 207 -12.45 -15.61 -20.94
N PHE A 208 -11.61 -15.42 -19.92
CA PHE A 208 -11.94 -14.61 -18.74
C PHE A 208 -11.31 -13.21 -18.75
N ALA A 209 -10.30 -12.97 -19.60
CA ALA A 209 -9.51 -11.75 -19.58
C ALA A 209 -10.29 -10.46 -19.87
N ARG A 210 -11.38 -10.55 -20.65
CA ARG A 210 -12.24 -9.39 -20.97
C ARG A 210 -13.01 -8.87 -19.77
N ASP A 211 -13.31 -9.75 -18.82
CA ASP A 211 -14.15 -9.44 -17.67
C ASP A 211 -13.33 -9.01 -16.44
N GLN A 212 -11.99 -9.10 -16.52
CA GLN A 212 -11.13 -8.74 -15.40
C GLN A 212 -11.13 -7.23 -15.15
N SER A 213 -11.21 -6.89 -13.86
CA SER A 213 -11.17 -5.52 -13.41
C SER A 213 -9.74 -4.95 -13.49
N GLU A 214 -9.65 -3.61 -13.45
CA GLU A 214 -8.36 -2.91 -13.34
C GLU A 214 -7.64 -3.29 -12.05
N GLY A 215 -8.39 -3.39 -10.94
CA GLY A 215 -7.88 -3.83 -9.65
C GLY A 215 -7.25 -5.22 -9.72
N THR A 216 -7.93 -6.20 -10.33
CA THR A 216 -7.42 -7.57 -10.50
C THR A 216 -6.12 -7.57 -11.30
N TYR A 217 -6.05 -6.81 -12.39
CA TYR A 217 -4.83 -6.75 -13.20
C TYR A 217 -3.67 -6.10 -12.44
N VAL A 218 -3.95 -5.05 -11.67
CA VAL A 218 -2.98 -4.40 -10.79
C VAL A 218 -2.47 -5.36 -9.70
N THR A 219 -3.37 -6.04 -8.99
CA THR A 219 -3.01 -6.88 -7.82
C THR A 219 -2.31 -8.18 -8.22
N ASP A 220 -2.73 -8.78 -9.33
CA ASP A 220 -2.31 -10.14 -9.69
C ASP A 220 -1.15 -10.15 -10.69
N VAL A 221 -0.94 -9.05 -11.43
CA VAL A 221 0.13 -8.94 -12.44
C VAL A 221 1.13 -7.86 -12.10
N ILE A 222 0.68 -6.60 -12.02
CA ILE A 222 1.60 -5.46 -11.96
C ILE A 222 2.33 -5.40 -10.61
N VAL A 223 1.61 -5.48 -9.49
CA VAL A 223 2.20 -5.42 -8.15
C VAL A 223 3.22 -6.55 -7.91
N PRO A 224 2.94 -7.83 -8.23
CA PRO A 224 3.92 -8.90 -8.10
C PRO A 224 5.19 -8.67 -8.93
N LEU A 225 5.06 -8.25 -10.18
CA LEU A 225 6.22 -8.00 -11.06
C LEU A 225 7.08 -6.84 -10.57
N ILE A 226 6.46 -5.75 -10.12
CA ILE A 226 7.18 -4.61 -9.54
C ILE A 226 7.85 -5.01 -8.21
N ARG A 227 7.17 -5.79 -7.35
CA ARG A 227 7.75 -6.30 -6.10
C ARG A 227 8.95 -7.19 -6.36
N ALA A 228 8.88 -8.12 -7.31
CA ALA A 228 10.00 -8.96 -7.69
C ALA A 228 11.18 -8.13 -8.23
N THR A 229 10.88 -7.12 -9.04
CA THR A 229 11.89 -6.22 -9.63
C THR A 229 12.63 -5.40 -8.56
N LEU A 230 11.90 -4.91 -7.55
CA LEU A 230 12.43 -4.03 -6.50
C LEU A 230 12.83 -4.81 -5.22
N ASN A 231 12.76 -6.14 -5.25
CA ASN A 231 13.12 -6.99 -4.12
C ASN A 231 14.59 -6.80 -3.74
N GLN A 232 14.90 -6.73 -2.44
CA GLN A 232 16.28 -6.59 -1.95
C GLN A 232 17.06 -5.45 -2.64
N LEU A 233 16.41 -4.33 -2.93
CA LEU A 233 17.14 -3.13 -3.38
C LEU A 233 18.17 -2.76 -2.31
N PRO A 234 19.39 -2.32 -2.69
CA PRO A 234 20.43 -1.88 -1.77
C PRO A 234 20.08 -0.50 -1.18
N ILE A 235 18.99 -0.42 -0.40
CA ILE A 235 18.39 0.84 0.07
C ILE A 235 18.09 0.75 1.56
N LYS A 236 17.85 1.90 2.20
CA LYS A 236 17.48 1.92 3.62
C LYS A 236 16.16 1.17 3.83
N LYS A 237 15.97 0.60 5.03
CA LYS A 237 14.79 -0.20 5.47
C LYS A 237 13.40 0.43 5.26
N TYR A 238 13.30 1.65 4.73
CA TYR A 238 12.09 2.47 4.75
C TYR A 238 11.59 2.85 3.36
N ALA A 239 11.85 1.99 2.39
CA ALA A 239 11.27 2.08 1.06
C ALA A 239 10.13 1.07 0.92
N PHE A 240 9.03 1.45 0.27
CA PHE A 240 7.92 0.54 0.06
C PHE A 240 7.07 0.92 -1.14
N LEU A 241 6.38 -0.09 -1.66
CA LEU A 241 5.36 0.06 -2.69
C LEU A 241 4.00 0.26 -2.02
N SER A 242 3.29 1.32 -2.38
CA SER A 242 1.91 1.58 -1.97
C SER A 242 0.97 1.35 -3.15
N SER A 243 -0.17 0.73 -2.91
CA SER A 243 -1.27 0.60 -3.87
C SER A 243 -2.36 1.66 -3.64
N ALA A 244 -3.37 1.64 -4.53
CA ALA A 244 -4.39 2.66 -4.84
C ALA A 244 -5.13 3.37 -3.68
N GLU A 245 -5.04 2.91 -2.44
CA GLU A 245 -5.73 3.55 -1.31
C GLU A 245 -4.99 4.77 -0.76
N ARG A 246 -3.68 4.90 -1.04
CA ARG A 246 -2.87 6.01 -0.53
C ARG A 246 -2.93 7.24 -1.43
N GLN A 247 -3.22 8.40 -0.83
CA GLN A 247 -3.08 9.68 -1.50
C GLN A 247 -1.62 10.11 -1.62
N SER A 248 -1.24 10.64 -2.79
CA SER A 248 0.06 11.26 -3.04
C SER A 248 0.24 12.50 -2.17
N LEU A 249 1.30 12.49 -1.37
CA LEU A 249 1.82 13.63 -0.60
C LEU A 249 2.28 14.75 -1.53
N ALA A 250 2.91 14.43 -2.66
CA ALA A 250 3.39 15.44 -3.60
C ALA A 250 2.24 16.20 -4.26
N SER A 251 1.21 15.47 -4.70
CA SER A 251 -0.01 16.03 -5.27
C SER A 251 -0.78 16.85 -4.22
N ALA A 252 -0.87 16.34 -2.98
CA ALA A 252 -1.49 17.05 -1.86
C ALA A 252 -0.75 18.36 -1.50
N ASP A 253 0.59 18.34 -1.48
CA ASP A 253 1.40 19.54 -1.20
C ASP A 253 1.15 20.65 -2.23
N ARG A 254 0.92 20.29 -3.49
CA ARG A 254 0.65 21.26 -4.56
C ARG A 254 -0.80 21.73 -4.60
N ARG A 255 -1.78 20.86 -4.35
CA ARG A 255 -3.20 21.08 -4.67
C ARG A 255 -4.13 21.12 -3.45
N GLY A 256 -3.61 20.82 -2.25
CA GLY A 256 -4.39 20.69 -1.02
C GLY A 256 -5.15 19.37 -0.88
N ARG A 257 -5.44 18.67 -1.99
CA ARG A 257 -5.98 17.29 -2.01
C ARG A 257 -5.08 16.40 -2.84
N GLY A 258 -4.64 15.29 -2.24
CA GLY A 258 -3.78 14.33 -2.91
C GLY A 258 -4.56 13.48 -3.89
N LYS A 259 -4.04 13.31 -5.11
CA LYS A 259 -4.52 12.31 -6.04
C LYS A 259 -4.10 10.91 -5.61
N GLN A 260 -4.71 9.91 -6.23
CA GLN A 260 -4.45 8.49 -6.01
C GLN A 260 -3.96 7.87 -7.33
N PRO A 261 -2.64 7.77 -7.51
CA PRO A 261 -2.03 6.86 -8.48
C PRO A 261 -2.34 5.42 -8.08
N ASP A 262 -2.39 4.50 -9.05
CA ASP A 262 -2.72 3.10 -8.77
C ASP A 262 -1.63 2.43 -7.95
N ILE A 263 -0.37 2.78 -8.20
CA ILE A 263 0.79 2.35 -7.42
C ILE A 263 1.80 3.49 -7.30
N MET A 264 2.45 3.60 -6.14
CA MET A 264 3.57 4.50 -5.90
C MET A 264 4.72 3.76 -5.23
N PHE A 265 5.95 4.10 -5.59
CA PHE A 265 7.12 3.75 -4.78
C PHE A 265 7.55 4.93 -3.94
N LEU A 266 7.69 4.68 -2.64
CA LEU A 266 8.03 5.69 -1.66
C LEU A 266 9.36 5.35 -0.99
N GLU A 267 10.20 6.36 -0.83
CA GLU A 267 11.50 6.27 -0.15
C GLU A 267 11.53 7.25 1.02
N MET A 268 11.85 6.77 2.22
CA MET A 268 12.10 7.67 3.36
C MET A 268 13.56 8.11 3.41
N CYS A 269 13.79 9.38 3.09
CA CYS A 269 15.10 10.01 3.18
C CYS A 269 15.05 11.19 4.17
N ARG A 270 15.90 11.17 5.20
CA ARG A 270 16.02 12.24 6.21
C ARG A 270 14.67 12.59 6.88
N GLU A 271 13.98 11.57 7.39
CA GLU A 271 12.67 11.68 8.06
C GLU A 271 11.54 12.22 7.16
N LYS A 272 11.75 12.26 5.85
CA LYS A 272 10.76 12.68 4.87
C LYS A 272 10.54 11.59 3.83
N ILE A 273 9.28 11.35 3.52
CA ILE A 273 8.86 10.42 2.47
C ILE A 273 8.88 11.15 1.13
N TYR A 274 9.53 10.55 0.13
CA TYR A 274 9.55 11.00 -1.26
C TYR A 274 8.90 9.95 -2.15
N GLU A 275 8.11 10.40 -3.11
CA GLU A 275 7.48 9.55 -4.12
C GLU A 275 8.38 9.55 -5.37
N LEU A 276 9.06 8.44 -5.63
CA LEU A 276 10.08 8.34 -6.68
C LEU A 276 9.58 7.67 -7.95
N MET A 277 8.49 6.92 -7.85
CA MET A 277 7.85 6.27 -8.98
C MET A 277 6.33 6.35 -8.85
N TYR A 278 5.67 6.59 -9.98
CA TYR A 278 4.21 6.54 -10.12
C TYR A 278 3.86 5.51 -11.19
N ILE A 279 2.79 4.75 -10.97
CA ILE A 279 2.26 3.80 -11.95
C ILE A 279 0.77 4.10 -12.13
N GLU A 280 0.37 4.25 -13.39
CA GLU A 280 -1.02 4.37 -13.81
C GLU A 280 -1.36 3.19 -14.71
N CYS A 281 -2.41 2.47 -14.35
CA CYS A 281 -2.80 1.22 -14.95
C CYS A 281 -4.18 1.35 -15.61
N SER A 282 -4.31 0.68 -16.74
CA SER A 282 -5.59 0.34 -17.33
C SER A 282 -5.86 -1.15 -17.12
N ARG A 283 -7.05 -1.61 -17.54
CA ARG A 283 -7.32 -3.04 -17.69
C ARG A 283 -6.48 -3.64 -18.80
N LEU A 284 -6.26 -4.95 -18.76
CA LEU A 284 -5.58 -5.69 -19.83
C LEU A 284 -6.17 -5.42 -21.23
N ILE A 285 -7.49 -5.25 -21.31
CA ILE A 285 -8.17 -4.81 -22.53
C ILE A 285 -8.78 -3.44 -22.22
N CYS A 286 -8.24 -2.40 -22.85
CA CYS A 286 -8.63 -1.02 -22.61
C CYS A 286 -8.84 -0.23 -23.91
N THR A 287 -9.55 0.89 -23.79
CA THR A 287 -9.80 1.80 -24.92
C THR A 287 -8.64 2.75 -25.11
N ASP A 288 -8.42 3.24 -26.33
CA ASP A 288 -7.37 4.22 -26.60
C ASP A 288 -7.57 5.54 -25.84
N ARG A 289 -8.83 5.88 -25.53
CA ARG A 289 -9.14 6.99 -24.64
C ARG A 289 -8.54 6.79 -23.25
N LYS A 290 -8.73 5.61 -22.62
CA LYS A 290 -8.16 5.30 -21.30
C LYS A 290 -6.63 5.36 -21.34
N LYS A 291 -6.00 4.83 -22.40
CA LYS A 291 -4.54 4.95 -22.59
C LYS A 291 -4.10 6.42 -22.58
N LYS A 292 -4.73 7.29 -23.37
CA LYS A 292 -4.39 8.71 -23.43
C LYS A 292 -4.64 9.45 -22.11
N ASP A 293 -5.77 9.15 -21.45
CA ASP A 293 -6.13 9.77 -20.18
C ASP A 293 -5.13 9.38 -19.07
N ASP A 294 -4.71 8.12 -19.01
CA ASP A 294 -3.73 7.63 -18.04
C ASP A 294 -2.32 8.18 -18.30
N GLU A 295 -1.91 8.32 -19.56
CA GLU A 295 -0.65 8.99 -19.92
C GLU A 295 -0.61 10.42 -19.37
N VAL A 296 -1.71 11.17 -19.58
CA VAL A 296 -1.85 12.55 -19.07
C VAL A 296 -1.87 12.60 -17.55
N LYS A 297 -2.54 11.63 -16.92
CA LYS A 297 -2.54 11.51 -15.46
C LYS A 297 -1.12 11.29 -14.94
N LEU A 298 -0.37 10.38 -15.55
CA LEU A 298 0.96 9.96 -15.13
C LEU A 298 1.97 11.11 -15.11
N TRP A 299 2.18 11.81 -16.24
CA TRP A 299 3.21 12.87 -16.27
C TRP A 299 2.85 14.07 -15.38
N ARG A 300 1.56 14.28 -15.08
CA ARG A 300 1.11 15.29 -14.11
C ARG A 300 1.52 14.91 -12.69
N GLU A 301 1.41 13.64 -12.30
CA GLU A 301 1.86 13.17 -10.98
C GLU A 301 3.38 13.17 -10.88
N MET A 302 4.09 12.74 -11.92
CA MET A 302 5.55 12.83 -11.97
C MET A 302 6.04 14.28 -11.77
N ASN A 303 5.35 15.25 -12.38
CA ASN A 303 5.65 16.66 -12.22
C ASN A 303 5.42 17.16 -10.79
N ASP A 304 4.36 16.68 -10.13
CA ASP A 304 4.07 17.00 -8.73
C ASP A 304 5.15 16.40 -7.82
N GLY A 305 5.54 15.14 -8.04
CA GLY A 305 6.66 14.46 -7.37
C GLY A 305 7.98 15.21 -7.52
N MET A 306 8.33 15.59 -8.74
CA MET A 306 9.56 16.35 -9.04
C MET A 306 9.61 17.67 -8.26
N ARG A 307 8.51 18.43 -8.28
CA ARG A 307 8.40 19.67 -7.50
C ARG A 307 8.56 19.42 -6.00
N TYR A 308 7.94 18.38 -5.48
CA TYR A 308 7.96 18.04 -4.06
C TYR A 308 9.38 17.65 -3.58
N VAL A 309 10.14 16.92 -4.40
CA VAL A 309 11.55 16.62 -4.15
C VAL A 309 12.36 17.91 -4.10
N TYR A 310 12.34 18.72 -5.17
CA TYR A 310 13.14 19.95 -5.27
C TYR A 310 12.77 21.06 -4.27
N LYS A 311 11.55 21.01 -3.71
CA LYS A 311 11.13 21.87 -2.58
C LYS A 311 11.84 21.53 -1.27
N SER A 312 12.38 20.31 -1.14
CA SER A 312 12.85 19.75 0.13
C SER A 312 14.36 19.52 0.13
N CYS A 313 14.86 18.93 -0.95
CA CYS A 313 16.26 18.69 -1.22
C CYS A 313 16.59 19.07 -2.66
N ARG A 314 17.87 19.19 -3.01
CA ARG A 314 18.30 19.54 -4.36
C ARG A 314 19.18 18.42 -4.92
N PRO A 315 18.58 17.33 -5.43
CA PRO A 315 19.36 16.31 -6.13
C PRO A 315 19.93 16.92 -7.42
N VAL A 316 20.96 16.25 -7.96
CA VAL A 316 21.71 16.73 -9.13
C VAL A 316 20.76 16.84 -10.32
N ARG A 317 20.67 18.04 -10.92
CA ARG A 317 19.93 18.30 -12.17
C ARG A 317 20.54 17.49 -13.31
N ASN A 318 19.78 17.21 -14.36
CA ASN A 318 20.16 16.33 -15.48
C ASN A 318 20.48 14.87 -15.12
N GLU A 319 20.51 14.50 -13.84
CA GLU A 319 20.80 13.15 -13.35
C GLU A 319 19.59 12.53 -12.63
N PHE A 320 19.02 13.24 -11.65
CA PHE A 320 17.88 12.73 -10.90
C PHE A 320 16.58 12.84 -11.69
N GLY A 321 15.80 11.76 -11.70
CA GLY A 321 14.48 11.73 -12.34
C GLY A 321 13.40 11.08 -11.48
N ILE A 322 12.15 11.36 -11.82
CA ILE A 322 10.99 10.63 -11.29
C ILE A 322 10.55 9.61 -12.32
N LEU A 323 10.40 8.35 -11.92
CA LEU A 323 9.95 7.28 -12.79
C LEU A 323 8.43 7.31 -12.95
N GLY A 324 7.98 6.99 -14.15
CA GLY A 324 6.56 6.86 -14.47
C GLY A 324 6.35 5.62 -15.31
N ILE A 325 5.49 4.72 -14.87
CA ILE A 325 5.10 3.54 -15.64
C ILE A 325 3.64 3.70 -16.04
N GLN A 326 3.36 3.59 -17.33
CA GLN A 326 2.00 3.47 -17.82
C GLN A 326 1.76 2.02 -18.26
N VAL A 327 0.71 1.40 -17.75
CA VAL A 327 0.23 0.10 -18.23
C VAL A 327 -1.01 0.32 -19.08
N ALA A 328 -0.84 0.22 -20.39
CA ALA A 328 -1.82 0.53 -21.43
C ALA A 328 -2.27 -0.77 -22.13
N GLY A 329 -3.19 -1.50 -21.51
CA GLY A 329 -3.59 -2.83 -21.97
C GLY A 329 -2.50 -3.85 -21.64
N ASP A 330 -1.98 -4.51 -22.67
CA ASP A 330 -0.84 -5.42 -22.56
C ASP A 330 0.51 -4.72 -22.77
N MET A 331 0.55 -3.40 -22.92
CA MET A 331 1.80 -2.64 -23.10
C MET A 331 2.21 -1.93 -21.81
N MET A 332 3.51 -2.01 -21.47
CA MET A 332 4.17 -1.22 -20.44
C MET A 332 5.04 -0.15 -21.08
N HIS A 333 4.79 1.12 -20.74
CA HIS A 333 5.62 2.26 -21.12
C HIS A 333 6.40 2.76 -19.91
N LEU A 334 7.72 2.63 -19.95
CA LEU A 334 8.64 3.12 -18.93
C LEU A 334 9.12 4.52 -19.30
N ASN A 335 8.85 5.48 -18.43
CA ASN A 335 9.16 6.90 -18.64
C ASN A 335 9.97 7.46 -17.47
N ILE A 336 10.72 8.52 -17.73
CA ILE A 336 11.41 9.29 -16.69
C ILE A 336 11.23 10.79 -16.93
N LEU A 337 10.90 11.52 -15.87
CA LEU A 337 10.85 12.99 -15.88
C LEU A 337 12.11 13.51 -15.20
N ILE A 338 12.93 14.26 -15.92
CA ILE A 338 14.18 14.85 -15.42
C ILE A 338 14.03 16.37 -15.41
N LYS A 339 14.59 17.01 -14.38
CA LYS A 339 14.72 18.46 -14.34
C LYS A 339 16.13 18.86 -14.78
N ASP A 340 16.23 19.63 -15.85
CA ASP A 340 17.51 20.06 -16.41
C ASP A 340 18.08 21.30 -15.70
N ASP A 341 19.27 21.71 -16.14
CA ASP A 341 20.01 22.86 -15.61
C ASP A 341 19.27 24.19 -15.79
N ASP A 342 18.40 24.30 -16.79
CA ASP A 342 17.56 25.47 -17.07
C ASP A 342 16.22 25.46 -16.30
N ASP A 343 16.09 24.56 -15.32
CA ASP A 343 14.86 24.33 -14.56
C ASP A 343 13.66 23.83 -15.39
N ILE A 344 13.90 23.32 -16.60
CA ILE A 344 12.90 22.75 -17.50
C ILE A 344 12.72 21.26 -17.19
N HIS A 345 11.46 20.82 -17.11
CA HIS A 345 11.12 19.41 -16.93
C HIS A 345 11.04 18.72 -18.29
N ARG A 346 11.85 17.67 -18.49
CA ARG A 346 11.92 16.88 -19.73
C ARG A 346 11.41 15.47 -19.46
N LEU A 347 10.39 15.05 -20.21
CA LEU A 347 9.85 13.70 -20.17
C LEU A 347 10.52 12.86 -21.26
N PHE A 348 11.12 11.74 -20.87
CA PHE A 348 11.72 10.79 -21.79
C PHE A 348 10.99 9.45 -21.73
N HIS A 349 10.69 8.88 -22.90
CA HIS A 349 10.13 7.55 -23.07
C HIS A 349 11.27 6.55 -23.24
N LEU A 350 11.59 5.80 -22.17
CA LEU A 350 12.78 4.95 -22.13
C LEU A 350 12.57 3.64 -22.88
N ARG A 351 11.44 2.96 -22.62
CA ARG A 351 11.08 1.70 -23.28
C ARG A 351 9.57 1.55 -23.37
N SER A 352 9.11 0.88 -24.41
CA SER A 352 7.73 0.40 -24.56
C SER A 352 7.80 -1.09 -24.87
N VAL A 353 7.24 -1.93 -24.01
CA VAL A 353 7.37 -3.39 -24.11
C VAL A 353 6.04 -4.05 -23.80
N LYS A 354 5.80 -5.21 -24.39
CA LYS A 354 4.62 -6.02 -24.09
C LYS A 354 4.80 -6.71 -22.74
N ILE A 355 3.74 -6.79 -21.95
CA ILE A 355 3.67 -7.57 -20.73
C ILE A 355 3.21 -8.97 -21.14
N PRO A 356 4.04 -10.01 -21.00
CA PRO A 356 3.67 -11.37 -21.38
C PRO A 356 2.74 -11.96 -20.33
N VAL A 357 1.46 -11.55 -20.27
CA VAL A 357 0.48 -12.01 -19.26
C VAL A 357 0.04 -13.46 -19.46
N ARG A 358 0.37 -14.06 -20.61
CA ARG A 358 0.07 -15.44 -20.99
C ARG A 358 1.34 -16.13 -21.51
N PRO A 359 1.40 -17.47 -21.46
CA PRO A 359 2.44 -18.22 -22.14
C PRO A 359 2.55 -17.80 -23.61
N CYS A 360 3.75 -17.38 -24.02
CA CYS A 360 4.05 -16.99 -25.39
C CYS A 360 5.26 -17.76 -25.90
N ASN A 361 5.28 -18.06 -27.20
CA ASN A 361 6.42 -18.73 -27.86
C ASN A 361 7.56 -17.74 -28.18
N GLU A 362 7.27 -16.45 -28.12
CA GLU A 362 8.18 -15.35 -28.43
C GLU A 362 9.09 -15.08 -27.24
N LYS A 363 10.25 -15.76 -27.20
CA LYS A 363 11.26 -15.60 -26.14
C LYS A 363 11.78 -14.16 -26.04
N GLU A 364 11.78 -13.45 -27.17
CA GLU A 364 12.24 -12.07 -27.27
C GLU A 364 11.33 -11.09 -26.50
N ASP A 365 10.01 -11.28 -26.54
CA ASP A 365 9.06 -10.49 -25.76
C ASP A 365 9.35 -10.58 -24.26
N VAL A 366 9.61 -11.79 -23.77
CA VAL A 366 9.96 -12.03 -22.36
C VAL A 366 11.28 -11.35 -22.01
N LEU A 367 12.29 -11.46 -22.88
CA LEU A 367 13.59 -10.82 -22.68
C LEU A 367 13.46 -9.29 -22.61
N GLN A 368 12.80 -8.67 -23.59
CA GLN A 368 12.62 -7.22 -23.63
C GLN A 368 11.84 -6.70 -22.42
N PHE A 369 10.83 -7.44 -21.98
CA PHE A 369 10.08 -7.14 -20.77
C PHE A 369 10.96 -7.18 -19.52
N VAL A 370 11.74 -8.25 -19.34
CA VAL A 370 12.68 -8.40 -18.23
C VAL A 370 13.74 -7.31 -18.25
N GLU A 371 14.31 -6.97 -19.41
CA GLU A 371 15.28 -5.89 -19.54
C GLU A 371 14.70 -4.53 -19.15
N ALA A 372 13.43 -4.26 -19.49
CA ALA A 372 12.76 -3.02 -19.07
C ALA A 372 12.59 -2.94 -17.54
N LEU A 373 12.28 -4.07 -16.88
CA LEU A 373 12.23 -4.14 -15.42
C LEU A 373 13.62 -4.02 -14.76
N LEU A 374 14.66 -4.61 -15.35
CA LEU A 374 16.03 -4.41 -14.88
C LEU A 374 16.49 -2.96 -15.05
N LEU A 375 16.12 -2.30 -16.15
CA LEU A 375 16.38 -0.88 -16.35
C LEU A 375 15.66 -0.02 -15.29
N LEU A 376 14.39 -0.32 -15.00
CA LEU A 376 13.64 0.31 -13.90
C LEU A 376 14.41 0.21 -12.58
N ARG A 377 14.83 -1.01 -12.21
CA ARG A 377 15.60 -1.27 -10.99
C ARG A 377 16.89 -0.46 -10.95
N ASN A 378 17.66 -0.49 -12.03
CA ASN A 378 18.93 0.22 -12.13
C ASN A 378 18.74 1.74 -11.95
N ILE A 379 17.69 2.31 -12.54
CA ILE A 379 17.35 3.72 -12.37
C ILE A 379 16.96 4.02 -10.92
N MET A 380 16.13 3.18 -10.29
CA MET A 380 15.74 3.37 -8.89
C MET A 380 16.95 3.37 -7.95
N ILE A 381 17.92 2.47 -8.14
CA ILE A 381 19.17 2.44 -7.36
C ILE A 381 19.92 3.77 -7.45
N VAL A 382 20.10 4.30 -8.67
CA VAL A 382 20.79 5.57 -8.88
C VAL A 382 19.99 6.75 -8.31
N ASN A 383 18.68 6.82 -8.58
CA ASN A 383 17.81 7.87 -8.07
C ASN A 383 17.79 7.94 -6.54
N ILE A 384 17.72 6.77 -5.88
CA ILE A 384 17.76 6.69 -4.42
C ILE A 384 19.13 7.16 -3.91
N SER A 385 20.23 6.74 -4.53
CA SER A 385 21.57 7.24 -4.19
C SER A 385 21.66 8.77 -4.35
N LEU A 386 21.20 9.33 -5.46
CA LEU A 386 21.19 10.78 -5.72
C LEU A 386 20.33 11.54 -4.70
N LEU A 387 19.19 10.98 -4.31
CA LEU A 387 18.34 11.54 -3.27
C LEU A 387 19.06 11.59 -1.92
N PHE A 388 19.74 10.50 -1.51
CA PHE A 388 20.51 10.46 -0.26
C PHE A 388 21.67 11.45 -0.23
N HIS A 389 22.33 11.67 -1.38
CA HIS A 389 23.47 12.58 -1.51
C HIS A 389 23.09 14.04 -1.81
N SER A 390 21.81 14.33 -2.06
CA SER A 390 21.31 15.69 -2.31
C SER A 390 21.55 16.64 -1.12
N SER A 391 21.73 17.94 -1.32
CA SER A 391 21.79 18.87 -0.17
C SER A 391 20.38 19.16 0.38
N GLY A 392 20.24 19.23 1.71
CA GLY A 392 19.00 19.68 2.34
C GLY A 392 18.96 21.21 2.43
N ILE A 393 17.85 21.84 2.06
CA ILE A 393 17.74 23.32 1.98
C ILE A 393 17.97 24.00 3.36
N ARG A 394 17.66 23.33 4.47
CA ARG A 394 17.93 23.84 5.83
C ARG A 394 19.42 23.85 6.21
N SER A 395 20.21 22.89 5.70
CA SER A 395 21.64 22.78 6.01
C SER A 395 22.44 23.94 5.38
N GLU A 396 22.07 24.37 4.18
CA GLU A 396 22.72 25.51 3.49
C GLU A 396 22.41 26.87 4.15
N ARG A 397 21.19 27.09 4.65
CA ARG A 397 20.85 28.34 5.37
C ARG A 397 21.63 28.48 6.68
N LEU A 398 21.87 27.38 7.39
CA LEU A 398 22.70 27.37 8.60
C LEU A 398 24.17 27.61 8.25
N LYS A 399 24.70 26.98 7.19
CA LYS A 399 26.07 27.24 6.68
C LYS A 399 26.28 28.68 6.22
N LYS A 400 25.28 29.32 5.60
CA LYS A 400 25.32 30.74 5.18
C LYS A 400 25.25 31.71 6.38
N ARG A 401 24.51 31.36 7.43
CA ARG A 401 24.47 32.16 8.66
C ARG A 401 25.78 32.11 9.43
N SER A 402 26.44 30.95 9.51
CA SER A 402 27.73 30.81 10.19
C SER A 402 28.91 31.43 9.43
N SER A 403 28.78 31.67 8.12
CA SER A 403 29.78 32.39 7.32
C SER A 403 29.57 33.91 7.30
N SER A 404 28.42 34.40 7.79
CA SER A 404 28.12 35.85 7.87
C SER A 404 28.45 36.46 9.25
N SER A 405 28.89 35.66 10.22
CA SER A 405 29.17 36.07 11.60
C SER A 405 30.65 36.37 11.90
N ASN A 406 31.54 36.30 10.92
CA ASN A 406 32.94 36.69 11.09
C ASN A 406 33.14 38.14 10.67
N ILE A 407 32.65 39.08 11.48
CA ILE A 407 33.11 40.47 11.44
C ILE A 407 34.27 40.57 12.42
N THR A 408 35.47 40.76 11.89
CA THR A 408 36.73 40.90 12.63
C THR A 408 36.70 42.18 13.48
N VAL A 409 36.82 42.05 14.80
CA VAL A 409 37.15 43.17 15.69
C VAL A 409 38.66 43.23 15.80
N THR A 410 39.27 44.26 15.21
CA THR A 410 40.68 44.61 15.41
C THR A 410 40.83 45.41 16.70
N THR A 411 41.61 44.90 17.64
CA THR A 411 42.05 45.59 18.86
C THR A 411 43.30 46.45 18.58
N PRO A 412 43.48 47.62 19.21
CA PRO A 412 44.62 48.51 18.95
C PRO A 412 45.87 48.10 19.75
N GLU A 413 47.04 48.33 19.16
CA GLU A 413 48.36 48.14 19.75
C GLU A 413 48.65 49.14 20.88
N HIS A 414 49.28 48.68 21.97
CA HIS A 414 49.86 49.52 23.01
C HIS A 414 51.40 49.51 22.90
N PRO A 415 52.10 50.64 23.19
CA PRO A 415 53.50 50.82 22.88
C PRO A 415 54.44 50.30 23.97
N SER A 416 55.66 49.98 23.53
CA SER A 416 56.87 49.66 24.29
C SER A 416 57.25 50.73 25.31
N MET A 417 57.74 50.29 26.47
CA MET A 417 58.71 51.05 27.27
C MET A 417 59.84 50.12 27.72
N ASP A 418 61.04 50.66 27.58
CA ASP A 418 62.35 50.13 27.95
C ASP A 418 62.63 50.21 29.47
N GLU A 419 63.80 49.67 29.84
CA GLU A 419 64.58 49.77 31.09
C GLU A 419 64.12 48.82 32.22
N GLU A 420 64.94 47.92 32.77
CA GLU A 420 66.40 47.92 33.03
C GLU A 420 66.99 46.50 32.94
#